data_AF-A0A830FIG6-F1
#
_entry.id   AF-A0A830FIG6-F1
#
_cell.length_a   1.000
_cell.length_b   1.000
_cell.length_c   1.000
_cell.angle_alpha   90.00
_cell.angle_beta   90.00
_cell.angle_gamma   90.00
#
_symmetry.space_group_name_H-M   'P 1'
#
loop_
_entity.id
_entity.type
_entity.pdbx_description
1 polymer ?
#
loop_
_entity_poly.entity_id
_entity_poly.type
_entity_poly.pdbx_seq_one_letter_code
_entity_poly.pdbx_strand_id
1 'polypeptide(L)'
;MPHESARRVVRRSFSWDIDGEEVTVAFTIPDAGGDVKRTVPAAFEAAQRGDVVGRVARTLATVAPAATTDATAAVRAAQSLAVSVPFETDAASSGRAEYVRYAAETLADAVGDCEDKAILLAGVLSRAPFAVDPVLFFLPGHAAVGVPRSAVDVDAADPRVVSVRGREYVYVESVAASPLGEVTREYRDGPVMAAYDGQWAVVDAAAFVGQARRAFDDGHVAAVGQYL
;
A
#
# COMPACT_ATOMS: atom_id res chain seq x y z
N MET A 1 29.48 -26.92 4.44
CA MET A 1 28.33 -26.88 3.49
C MET A 1 27.18 -26.23 4.24
N PRO A 2 26.82 -24.96 4.01
CA PRO A 2 25.61 -24.42 4.61
C PRO A 2 24.41 -25.07 3.90
N HIS A 3 23.50 -25.64 4.70
CA HIS A 3 22.20 -26.09 4.21
C HIS A 3 21.42 -24.88 3.72
N GLU A 4 21.24 -24.78 2.41
CA GLU A 4 20.24 -23.92 1.79
C GLU A 4 18.88 -24.51 2.20
N SER A 5 18.23 -23.94 3.23
CA SER A 5 16.88 -24.34 3.57
C SER A 5 16.00 -24.04 2.36
N ALA A 6 15.30 -25.05 1.85
CA ALA A 6 14.38 -24.87 0.74
C ALA A 6 13.39 -23.76 1.14
N ARG A 7 13.43 -22.61 0.45
CA ARG A 7 12.47 -21.53 0.66
C ARG A 7 11.09 -22.14 0.51
N ARG A 8 10.33 -22.17 1.60
CA ARG A 8 8.95 -22.65 1.59
C ARG A 8 8.18 -21.81 0.57
N VAL A 9 7.27 -22.40 -0.17
CA VAL A 9 6.45 -21.69 -1.16
C VAL A 9 5.01 -21.87 -0.77
N VAL A 10 4.26 -20.77 -0.72
CA VAL A 10 2.85 -20.75 -0.35
C VAL A 10 2.02 -20.42 -1.58
N ARG A 11 0.94 -21.18 -1.80
CA ARG A 11 -0.08 -20.85 -2.80
C ARG A 11 -1.22 -20.12 -2.10
N ARG A 12 -1.56 -18.93 -2.59
CA ARG A 12 -2.68 -18.12 -2.11
C ARG A 12 -3.56 -17.73 -3.27
N SER A 13 -4.87 -17.76 -3.05
CA SER A 13 -5.86 -17.29 -4.02
C SER A 13 -6.51 -16.05 -3.45
N PHE A 14 -6.62 -15.03 -4.29
CA PHE A 14 -7.35 -13.81 -3.98
C PHE A 14 -8.49 -13.70 -5.01
N SER A 15 -9.65 -13.28 -4.54
CA SER A 15 -10.85 -13.12 -5.35
C SER A 15 -11.34 -11.70 -5.17
N TRP A 16 -11.60 -11.01 -6.28
CA TRP A 16 -12.09 -9.64 -6.25
C TRP A 16 -12.85 -9.31 -7.53
N ASP A 17 -13.68 -8.27 -7.45
CA ASP A 17 -14.46 -7.77 -8.58
C ASP A 17 -13.61 -6.86 -9.48
N ILE A 18 -13.69 -7.09 -10.79
CA ILE A 18 -13.15 -6.22 -11.83
C ILE A 18 -14.30 -5.94 -12.82
N ASP A 19 -14.79 -4.71 -12.83
CA ASP A 19 -15.88 -4.26 -13.71
C ASP A 19 -17.16 -5.14 -13.63
N GLY A 20 -17.48 -5.67 -12.45
CA GLY A 20 -18.66 -6.52 -12.23
C GLY A 20 -18.41 -8.02 -12.44
N GLU A 21 -17.18 -8.42 -12.79
CA GLU A 21 -16.78 -9.82 -12.88
C GLU A 21 -15.89 -10.22 -11.70
N GLU A 22 -16.28 -11.27 -10.97
CA GLU A 22 -15.43 -11.85 -9.93
C GLU A 22 -14.28 -12.61 -10.58
N VAL A 23 -13.06 -12.13 -10.35
CA VAL A 23 -11.82 -12.75 -10.81
C VAL A 23 -11.12 -13.39 -9.63
N THR A 24 -10.76 -14.67 -9.75
CA THR A 24 -9.93 -15.36 -8.76
C THR A 24 -8.56 -15.69 -9.34
N VAL A 25 -7.51 -15.21 -8.68
CA VAL A 25 -6.12 -15.45 -9.10
C VAL A 25 -5.34 -16.15 -7.99
N ALA A 26 -4.65 -17.23 -8.35
CA ALA A 26 -3.72 -17.89 -7.45
C ALA A 26 -2.27 -17.42 -7.70
N PHE A 27 -1.60 -16.98 -6.65
CA PHE A 27 -0.18 -16.65 -6.67
C PHE A 27 0.64 -17.72 -5.95
N THR A 28 1.80 -18.00 -6.52
CA THR A 28 2.86 -18.79 -5.89
C THR A 28 3.90 -17.84 -5.33
N ILE A 29 3.95 -17.77 -4.00
CA ILE A 29 4.69 -16.75 -3.27
C ILE A 29 5.77 -17.45 -2.45
N PRO A 30 7.05 -17.09 -2.62
CA PRO A 30 8.09 -17.56 -1.72
C PRO A 30 7.77 -17.08 -0.31
N ASP A 31 7.92 -17.97 0.67
CA ASP A 31 7.94 -17.61 2.07
C ASP A 31 9.05 -16.59 2.27
N ALA A 32 8.63 -15.38 2.61
CA ALA A 32 9.49 -14.22 2.82
C ALA A 32 9.69 -13.94 4.32
N GLY A 33 9.19 -14.83 5.20
CA GLY A 33 9.26 -14.69 6.63
C GLY A 33 10.68 -14.44 7.14
N GLY A 34 10.79 -13.55 8.11
CA GLY A 34 12.05 -13.19 8.75
C GLY A 34 11.85 -12.27 9.95
N ASP A 35 12.80 -12.30 10.88
CA ASP A 35 12.70 -11.60 12.17
C ASP A 35 13.45 -10.26 12.18
N VAL A 36 13.75 -9.71 11.00
CA VAL A 36 14.52 -8.47 10.86
C VAL A 36 13.57 -7.28 11.02
N LYS A 37 13.92 -6.32 11.88
CA LYS A 37 13.19 -5.06 12.00
C LYS A 37 13.13 -4.36 10.64
N ARG A 38 11.92 -4.07 10.16
CA ARG A 38 11.68 -3.46 8.84
C ARG A 38 11.18 -2.04 9.00
N THR A 39 11.39 -1.24 7.96
CA THR A 39 10.90 0.14 7.89
C THR A 39 10.05 0.28 6.64
N VAL A 40 9.10 1.22 6.66
CA VAL A 40 8.28 1.54 5.49
C VAL A 40 9.13 1.87 4.25
N PRO A 41 10.20 2.69 4.34
CA PRO A 41 11.16 2.87 3.24
C PRO A 41 11.66 1.57 2.61
N ALA A 42 12.15 0.63 3.42
CA ALA A 42 12.71 -0.62 2.92
C ALA A 42 11.63 -1.48 2.24
N ALA A 43 10.43 -1.51 2.82
CA ALA A 43 9.32 -2.29 2.29
C ALA A 43 8.75 -1.72 0.98
N PHE A 44 8.58 -0.40 0.91
CA PHE A 44 8.18 0.30 -0.30
C PHE A 44 9.17 0.07 -1.45
N GLU A 45 10.46 0.23 -1.18
CA GLU A 45 11.50 -0.02 -2.17
C GLU A 45 11.56 -1.48 -2.64
N ALA A 46 11.40 -2.43 -1.71
CA ALA A 46 11.35 -3.85 -2.03
C ALA A 46 10.14 -4.16 -2.93
N ALA A 47 8.98 -3.55 -2.67
CA ALA A 47 7.77 -3.74 -3.46
C ALA A 47 7.96 -3.25 -4.91
N GLN A 48 8.65 -2.12 -5.10
CA GLN A 48 8.93 -1.57 -6.44
C GLN A 48 9.90 -2.40 -7.27
N ARG A 49 10.76 -3.23 -6.65
CA ARG A 49 11.79 -4.02 -7.34
C ARG A 49 11.49 -5.52 -7.38
N GLY A 50 10.66 -6.01 -6.46
CA GLY A 50 10.45 -7.44 -6.20
C GLY A 50 9.79 -8.21 -7.34
N ASP A 51 10.25 -9.44 -7.55
CA ASP A 51 9.72 -10.33 -8.58
C ASP A 51 8.27 -10.77 -8.31
N VAL A 52 7.92 -10.96 -7.03
CA VAL A 52 6.55 -11.33 -6.62
C VAL A 52 5.57 -10.25 -7.09
N VAL A 53 5.81 -9.00 -6.72
CA VAL A 53 4.98 -7.86 -7.10
C VAL A 53 4.95 -7.67 -8.61
N GLY A 54 6.08 -7.85 -9.29
CA GLY A 54 6.13 -7.81 -10.76
C GLY A 54 5.28 -8.91 -11.42
N ARG A 55 5.24 -10.13 -10.86
CA ARG A 55 4.34 -11.18 -11.34
C ARG A 55 2.88 -10.82 -11.09
N VAL A 56 2.56 -10.28 -9.92
CA VAL A 56 1.20 -9.84 -9.57
C VAL A 56 0.69 -8.80 -10.57
N ALA A 57 1.48 -7.77 -10.88
CA ALA A 57 1.11 -6.74 -11.86
C ALA A 57 0.85 -7.33 -13.25
N ARG A 58 1.69 -8.26 -13.72
CA ARG A 58 1.48 -8.94 -15.02
C ARG A 58 0.24 -9.83 -15.01
N THR A 59 -0.05 -10.51 -13.91
CA THR A 59 -1.27 -11.31 -13.82
C THR A 59 -2.50 -10.42 -13.81
N LEU A 60 -2.50 -9.31 -13.06
CA LEU A 60 -3.56 -8.31 -13.10
C LEU A 60 -3.79 -7.80 -14.53
N ALA A 61 -2.73 -7.45 -15.24
CA ALA A 61 -2.81 -7.04 -16.64
C ALA A 61 -3.39 -8.11 -17.59
N THR A 62 -3.26 -9.40 -17.23
CA THR A 62 -3.81 -10.50 -18.03
C THR A 62 -5.31 -10.67 -17.79
N VAL A 63 -5.76 -10.54 -16.53
CA VAL A 63 -7.16 -10.72 -16.15
C VAL A 63 -7.99 -9.44 -16.28
N ALA A 64 -7.33 -8.27 -16.32
CA ALA A 64 -7.93 -6.96 -16.54
C ALA A 64 -7.18 -6.21 -17.66
N PRO A 65 -7.35 -6.58 -18.94
CA PRO A 65 -6.58 -5.99 -20.03
C PRO A 65 -6.68 -4.47 -20.16
N ALA A 66 -7.83 -3.88 -19.80
CA ALA A 66 -8.04 -2.42 -19.81
C ALA A 66 -7.03 -1.68 -18.92
N ALA A 67 -6.58 -2.30 -17.82
CA ALA A 67 -5.56 -1.77 -16.92
C ALA A 67 -4.19 -1.54 -17.60
N THR A 68 -3.96 -2.09 -18.80
CA THR A 68 -2.71 -1.87 -19.55
C THR A 68 -2.72 -0.62 -20.42
N THR A 69 -3.90 -0.05 -20.67
CA THR A 69 -4.09 1.11 -21.56
C THR A 69 -4.65 2.34 -20.85
N ASP A 70 -5.23 2.16 -19.66
CA ASP A 70 -5.81 3.22 -18.85
C ASP A 70 -5.27 3.13 -17.41
N ALA A 71 -4.62 4.20 -16.94
CA ALA A 71 -4.10 4.25 -15.59
C ALA A 71 -5.21 4.28 -14.53
N THR A 72 -6.40 4.81 -14.84
CA THR A 72 -7.56 4.74 -13.94
C THR A 72 -7.98 3.28 -13.73
N ALA A 73 -8.12 2.51 -14.81
CA ALA A 73 -8.36 1.07 -14.74
C ALA A 73 -7.23 0.32 -14.00
N ALA A 74 -5.97 0.71 -14.19
CA ALA A 74 -4.84 0.14 -13.45
C ALA A 74 -4.95 0.36 -11.94
N VAL A 75 -5.28 1.58 -11.52
CA VAL A 75 -5.49 1.92 -10.12
C VAL A 75 -6.66 1.15 -9.53
N ARG A 76 -7.79 1.05 -10.23
CA ARG A 76 -8.94 0.28 -9.75
C ARG A 76 -8.63 -1.21 -9.61
N ALA A 77 -7.95 -1.81 -10.58
CA ALA A 77 -7.58 -3.23 -10.51
C ALA A 77 -6.60 -3.51 -9.35
N ALA A 78 -5.59 -2.65 -9.17
CA ALA A 78 -4.63 -2.78 -8.09
C ALA A 78 -5.28 -2.50 -6.71
N GLN A 79 -6.17 -1.51 -6.62
CA GLN A 79 -6.94 -1.19 -5.42
C GLN A 79 -7.81 -2.38 -5.01
N SER A 80 -8.53 -2.97 -5.97
CA SER A 80 -9.40 -4.13 -5.72
C SER A 80 -8.62 -5.31 -5.14
N LEU A 81 -7.43 -5.60 -5.68
CA LEU A 81 -6.52 -6.60 -5.09
C LEU A 81 -6.11 -6.21 -3.66
N ALA A 82 -5.66 -4.98 -3.44
CA ALA A 82 -5.20 -4.54 -2.12
C ALA A 82 -6.34 -4.67 -1.08
N VAL A 83 -7.55 -4.22 -1.42
CA VAL A 83 -8.75 -4.30 -0.59
C VAL A 83 -9.14 -5.75 -0.30
N SER A 84 -8.94 -6.68 -1.25
CA SER A 84 -9.27 -8.10 -1.07
C SER A 84 -8.44 -8.82 0.01
N VAL A 85 -7.27 -8.26 0.39
CA VAL A 85 -6.48 -8.78 1.50
C VAL A 85 -7.18 -8.45 2.82
N PRO A 86 -7.51 -9.43 3.68
CA PRO A 86 -8.07 -9.17 5.01
C PRO A 86 -7.26 -8.14 5.81
N PHE A 87 -7.97 -7.21 6.44
CA PHE A 87 -7.37 -6.25 7.35
C PHE A 87 -7.18 -6.87 8.74
N GLU A 88 -5.97 -6.79 9.29
CA GLU A 88 -5.69 -7.16 10.67
C GLU A 88 -4.50 -6.36 11.19
N THR A 89 -4.60 -5.84 12.41
CA THR A 89 -3.51 -5.07 13.02
C THR A 89 -2.31 -5.96 13.31
N ASP A 90 -1.12 -5.36 13.41
CA ASP A 90 0.09 -6.11 13.75
C ASP A 90 0.03 -6.82 15.08
N ALA A 91 -0.60 -6.21 16.08
CA ALA A 91 -0.75 -6.82 17.40
C ALA A 91 -1.56 -8.12 17.33
N ALA A 92 -2.61 -8.16 16.50
CA ALA A 92 -3.45 -9.33 16.33
C ALA A 92 -2.81 -10.39 15.43
N SER A 93 -2.19 -10.00 14.32
CA SER A 93 -1.67 -10.92 13.29
C SER A 93 -0.26 -11.44 13.56
N SER A 94 0.62 -10.63 14.17
CA SER A 94 2.04 -10.96 14.41
C SER A 94 2.41 -11.03 15.90
N GLY A 95 1.54 -10.54 16.78
CA GLY A 95 1.82 -10.40 18.22
C GLY A 95 2.78 -9.25 18.55
N ARG A 96 3.12 -8.39 17.58
CA ARG A 96 4.04 -7.25 17.74
C ARG A 96 3.25 -5.95 17.76
N ALA A 97 3.77 -4.94 18.46
CA ALA A 97 3.18 -3.61 18.43
C ALA A 97 3.27 -2.96 17.05
N GLU A 98 4.25 -3.36 16.24
CA GLU A 98 4.57 -2.82 14.93
C GLU A 98 5.37 -3.86 14.12
N TYR A 99 4.96 -4.13 12.88
CA TYR A 99 5.48 -5.14 11.97
C TYR A 99 5.14 -4.83 10.50
N VAL A 100 5.79 -3.80 9.94
CA VAL A 100 5.80 -3.57 8.49
C VAL A 100 6.15 -4.83 7.68
N ARG A 101 5.19 -5.33 6.89
CA ARG A 101 5.35 -6.44 5.96
C ARG A 101 5.90 -5.97 4.63
N TYR A 102 6.68 -6.82 3.99
CA TYR A 102 6.87 -6.71 2.55
C TYR A 102 5.60 -7.13 1.81
N ALA A 103 5.35 -6.54 0.65
CA ALA A 103 4.20 -6.90 -0.20
C ALA A 103 4.09 -8.41 -0.48
N ALA A 104 5.23 -9.12 -0.55
CA ALA A 104 5.24 -10.58 -0.67
C ALA A 104 4.72 -11.30 0.59
N GLU A 105 5.01 -10.80 1.78
CA GLU A 105 4.50 -11.33 3.05
C GLU A 105 3.01 -11.01 3.21
N THR A 106 2.57 -9.78 2.92
CA THR A 106 1.15 -9.41 2.89
C THR A 106 0.34 -10.38 2.03
N LEU A 107 0.87 -10.76 0.86
CA LEU A 107 0.25 -11.75 0.00
C LEU A 107 0.41 -13.20 0.51
N ALA A 108 1.54 -13.57 1.11
CA ALA A 108 1.78 -14.94 1.58
C ALA A 108 0.95 -15.28 2.82
N ASP A 109 0.86 -14.34 3.75
CA ASP A 109 0.09 -14.45 4.98
C ASP A 109 -1.40 -14.17 4.74
N ALA A 110 -1.72 -13.53 3.61
CA ALA A 110 -3.06 -13.10 3.24
C ALA A 110 -3.70 -12.21 4.32
N VAL A 111 -2.90 -11.27 4.83
CA VAL A 111 -3.27 -10.31 5.86
C VAL A 111 -2.33 -9.11 5.83
N GLY A 112 -2.82 -7.95 6.26
CA GLY A 112 -2.01 -6.76 6.53
C GLY A 112 -2.89 -5.62 7.03
N ASP A 113 -2.30 -4.61 7.65
CA ASP A 113 -2.99 -3.39 8.04
C ASP A 113 -2.81 -2.28 7.01
N CYS A 114 -2.92 -1.01 7.43
CA CYS A 114 -2.96 0.11 6.51
C CYS A 114 -1.65 0.30 5.74
N GLU A 115 -0.47 0.23 6.38
CA GLU A 115 0.78 0.44 5.65
C GLU A 115 1.11 -0.75 4.74
N ASP A 116 0.84 -1.98 5.18
CA ASP A 116 1.10 -3.18 4.40
C ASP A 116 0.33 -3.17 3.08
N LYS A 117 -0.96 -2.83 3.17
CA LYS A 117 -1.87 -2.78 2.03
C LYS A 117 -1.54 -1.59 1.12
N ALA A 118 -1.12 -0.45 1.67
CA ALA A 118 -0.65 0.69 0.89
C ALA A 118 0.66 0.38 0.14
N ILE A 119 1.61 -0.30 0.79
CA ILE A 119 2.88 -0.75 0.19
C ILE A 119 2.61 -1.75 -0.93
N LEU A 120 1.68 -2.71 -0.74
CA LEU A 120 1.27 -3.64 -1.79
C LEU A 120 0.68 -2.90 -3.00
N LEU A 121 -0.28 -1.99 -2.76
CA LEU A 121 -0.93 -1.20 -3.82
C LEU A 121 0.09 -0.37 -4.61
N ALA A 122 0.91 0.42 -3.93
CA ALA A 122 1.93 1.24 -4.57
C ALA A 122 2.98 0.38 -5.30
N GLY A 123 3.37 -0.73 -4.68
CA GLY A 123 4.23 -1.74 -5.29
C GLY A 123 3.68 -2.18 -6.63
N VAL A 124 2.45 -2.71 -6.68
CA VAL A 124 1.83 -3.21 -7.93
C VAL A 124 1.76 -2.12 -9.00
N LEU A 125 1.31 -0.92 -8.63
CA LEU A 125 1.19 0.22 -9.54
C LEU A 125 2.51 0.66 -10.17
N SER A 126 3.61 0.59 -9.42
CA SER A 126 4.94 0.94 -9.92
C SER A 126 5.52 -0.03 -10.95
N ARG A 127 4.99 -1.26 -11.04
CA ARG A 127 5.55 -2.29 -11.92
C ARG A 127 4.97 -2.20 -13.33
N ALA A 128 5.77 -2.64 -14.30
CA ALA A 128 5.26 -2.91 -15.64
C ALA A 128 4.17 -4.02 -15.59
N PRO A 129 3.07 -3.88 -16.35
CA PRO A 129 2.88 -2.88 -17.41
C PRO A 129 2.28 -1.53 -16.96
N PHE A 130 1.92 -1.35 -15.69
CA PHE A 130 1.21 -0.14 -15.22
C PHE A 130 2.11 1.09 -15.16
N ALA A 131 3.32 0.95 -14.60
CA ALA A 131 4.34 2.01 -14.53
C ALA A 131 3.81 3.37 -14.03
N VAL A 132 2.86 3.33 -13.09
CA VAL A 132 2.38 4.50 -12.36
C VAL A 132 3.44 4.89 -11.34
N ASP A 133 3.55 6.17 -11.02
CA ASP A 133 4.53 6.70 -10.06
C ASP A 133 3.84 7.06 -8.73
N PRO A 134 3.57 6.08 -7.85
CA PRO A 134 2.82 6.30 -6.63
C PRO A 134 3.69 6.88 -5.51
N VAL A 135 3.01 7.51 -4.56
CA VAL A 135 3.58 7.96 -3.28
C VAL A 135 2.81 7.32 -2.14
N LEU A 136 3.45 7.06 -1.01
CA LEU A 136 2.73 6.74 0.22
C LEU A 136 2.29 8.04 0.89
N PHE A 137 1.07 8.05 1.41
CA PHE A 137 0.54 9.11 2.26
C PHE A 137 0.39 8.62 3.69
N PHE A 138 0.76 9.47 4.63
CA PHE A 138 0.61 9.20 6.06
C PHE A 138 -0.31 10.24 6.69
N LEU A 139 -1.42 9.76 7.21
CA LEU A 139 -2.43 10.51 7.95
C LEU A 139 -2.35 10.07 9.43
N PRO A 140 -2.95 10.82 10.37
CA PRO A 140 -3.05 10.37 11.75
C PRO A 140 -3.70 8.97 11.84
N GLY A 141 -2.90 7.96 12.21
CA GLY A 141 -3.37 6.58 12.37
C GLY A 141 -3.69 5.82 11.08
N HIS A 142 -3.26 6.32 9.91
CA HIS A 142 -3.56 5.67 8.63
C HIS A 142 -2.47 5.88 7.58
N ALA A 143 -2.31 4.89 6.72
CA ALA A 143 -1.48 4.96 5.52
C ALA A 143 -2.32 4.69 4.27
N ALA A 144 -2.02 5.42 3.21
CA ALA A 144 -2.72 5.33 1.93
C ALA A 144 -1.75 5.55 0.77
N VAL A 145 -2.26 5.50 -0.46
CA VAL A 145 -1.47 5.77 -1.66
C VAL A 145 -1.93 7.06 -2.33
N GLY A 146 -0.98 7.84 -2.83
CA GLY A 146 -1.22 8.92 -3.78
C GLY A 146 -0.80 8.50 -5.17
N VAL A 147 -1.64 8.74 -6.17
CA VAL A 147 -1.28 8.54 -7.60
C VAL A 147 -1.31 9.88 -8.33
N PRO A 148 -0.47 10.08 -9.37
CA PRO A 148 -0.41 11.37 -10.05
C PRO A 148 -1.78 11.80 -10.56
N ARG A 149 -2.26 12.97 -10.12
CA ARG A 149 -3.61 13.46 -10.48
C ARG A 149 -3.80 13.55 -11.99
N SER A 150 -2.75 13.92 -12.72
CA SER A 150 -2.77 14.05 -14.18
C SER A 150 -2.88 12.72 -14.92
N ALA A 151 -2.68 11.58 -14.24
CA ALA A 151 -2.70 10.27 -14.87
C ALA A 151 -4.08 9.58 -14.80
N VAL A 152 -4.98 10.04 -13.93
CA VAL A 152 -6.23 9.33 -13.63
C VAL A 152 -7.46 10.23 -13.70
N ASP A 153 -8.59 9.62 -13.99
CA ASP A 153 -9.91 10.20 -13.85
C ASP A 153 -10.42 9.99 -12.42
N VAL A 154 -10.80 11.09 -11.78
CA VAL A 154 -11.22 11.13 -10.38
C VAL A 154 -12.74 11.13 -10.32
N ASP A 155 -13.32 10.24 -9.52
CA ASP A 155 -14.77 10.03 -9.42
C ASP A 155 -15.34 10.41 -8.04
N ALA A 156 -14.50 10.71 -7.05
CA ALA A 156 -14.96 11.30 -5.80
C ALA A 156 -15.53 12.72 -6.01
N ALA A 157 -16.66 13.02 -5.36
CA ALA A 157 -17.31 14.33 -5.44
C ALA A 157 -16.48 15.45 -4.78
N ASP A 158 -15.74 15.11 -3.73
CA ASP A 158 -14.80 15.99 -3.04
C ASP A 158 -13.46 15.27 -2.89
N PRO A 159 -12.62 15.28 -3.94
CA PRO A 159 -11.42 14.46 -3.97
C PRO A 159 -10.29 15.06 -3.13
N ARG A 160 -9.66 14.21 -2.31
CA ARG A 160 -8.43 14.56 -1.61
C ARG A 160 -7.27 14.56 -2.61
N VAL A 161 -6.83 15.77 -2.97
CA VAL A 161 -5.62 16.03 -3.76
C VAL A 161 -4.55 16.66 -2.87
N VAL A 162 -3.32 16.17 -2.97
CA VAL A 162 -2.18 16.60 -2.16
C VAL A 162 -1.03 17.00 -3.07
N SER A 163 -0.44 18.16 -2.83
CA SER A 163 0.78 18.59 -3.52
C SER A 163 2.01 18.06 -2.79
N VAL A 164 2.80 17.22 -3.44
CA VAL A 164 4.08 16.72 -2.94
C VAL A 164 5.16 17.26 -3.86
N ARG A 165 6.04 18.12 -3.33
CA ARG A 165 7.15 18.76 -4.07
C ARG A 165 6.70 19.41 -5.40
N GLY A 166 5.52 20.02 -5.40
CA GLY A 166 4.97 20.74 -6.56
C GLY A 166 4.24 19.87 -7.58
N ARG A 167 4.10 18.56 -7.35
CA ARG A 167 3.26 17.66 -8.15
C ARG A 167 2.02 17.24 -7.38
N GLU A 168 0.88 17.23 -8.06
CA GLU A 168 -0.40 16.86 -7.47
C GLU A 168 -0.64 15.35 -7.56
N TYR A 169 -1.09 14.80 -6.44
CA TYR A 169 -1.43 13.39 -6.29
C TYR A 169 -2.85 13.28 -5.72
N VAL A 170 -3.65 12.37 -6.26
CA VAL A 170 -4.97 12.04 -5.74
C VAL A 170 -4.88 10.84 -4.80
N TYR A 171 -5.61 10.90 -3.69
CA TYR A 171 -5.72 9.85 -2.69
C TYR A 171 -6.35 8.57 -3.25
N VAL A 172 -5.82 7.42 -2.87
CA VAL A 172 -6.34 6.09 -3.15
C VAL A 172 -6.33 5.28 -1.88
N GLU A 173 -7.52 4.86 -1.44
CA GLU A 173 -7.71 4.00 -0.28
C GLU A 173 -7.31 2.55 -0.59
N SER A 174 -6.59 1.89 0.31
CA SER A 174 -6.17 0.49 0.18
C SER A 174 -6.89 -0.47 1.15
N VAL A 175 -7.58 0.05 2.16
CA VAL A 175 -8.26 -0.76 3.18
C VAL A 175 -9.71 -1.08 2.81
N ALA A 176 -10.42 -0.17 2.17
CA ALA A 176 -11.80 -0.34 1.76
C ALA A 176 -12.02 0.13 0.31
N ALA A 177 -12.94 -0.53 -0.39
CA ALA A 177 -13.38 -0.10 -1.71
C ALA A 177 -14.02 1.29 -1.60
N SER A 178 -13.51 2.24 -2.37
CA SER A 178 -13.99 3.61 -2.42
C SER A 178 -13.63 4.27 -3.75
N PRO A 179 -14.39 5.30 -4.17
CA PRO A 179 -14.02 6.14 -5.31
C PRO A 179 -12.60 6.68 -5.20
N LEU A 180 -11.92 6.85 -6.34
CA LEU A 180 -10.63 7.50 -6.42
C LEU A 180 -10.74 8.96 -5.95
N GLY A 181 -9.89 9.32 -5.00
CA GLY A 181 -9.92 10.60 -4.30
C GLY A 181 -10.78 10.62 -3.04
N GLU A 182 -11.58 9.59 -2.76
CA GLU A 182 -12.38 9.56 -1.54
C GLU A 182 -11.56 9.04 -0.35
N VAL A 183 -11.57 9.83 0.73
CA VAL A 183 -11.06 9.38 2.02
C VAL A 183 -12.22 8.78 2.81
N THR A 184 -12.03 7.56 3.30
CA THR A 184 -13.04 6.87 4.12
C THR A 184 -13.36 7.68 5.37
N ARG A 185 -14.60 7.54 5.89
CA ARG A 185 -15.15 8.42 6.94
C ARG A 185 -14.25 8.55 8.17
N GLU A 186 -13.54 7.49 8.53
CA GLU A 186 -12.65 7.44 9.69
C GLU A 186 -11.49 8.44 9.60
N TYR A 187 -10.95 8.67 8.40
CA TYR A 187 -9.74 9.48 8.20
C TYR A 187 -10.00 10.80 7.46
N ARG A 188 -11.25 11.06 7.06
CA ARG A 188 -11.64 12.18 6.20
C ARG A 188 -11.14 13.55 6.67
N ASP A 189 -11.18 13.77 7.97
CA ASP A 189 -10.82 15.05 8.59
C ASP A 189 -9.32 15.18 8.90
N GLY A 190 -8.56 14.08 8.84
CA GLY A 190 -7.13 14.07 9.05
C GLY A 190 -6.38 14.63 7.84
N PRO A 191 -5.42 15.57 8.01
CA PRO A 191 -4.57 16.00 6.91
C PRO A 191 -3.54 14.91 6.58
N VAL A 192 -3.06 14.90 5.34
CA VAL A 192 -1.83 14.18 5.00
C VAL A 192 -0.67 14.93 5.66
N MET A 193 -0.01 14.28 6.62
CA MET A 193 1.08 14.86 7.40
C MET A 193 2.40 14.76 6.66
N ALA A 194 2.63 13.60 6.03
CA ALA A 194 3.84 13.30 5.29
C ALA A 194 3.53 12.41 4.08
N ALA A 195 4.46 12.43 3.12
CA ALA A 195 4.47 11.53 1.99
C ALA A 195 5.86 10.89 1.81
N TYR A 196 5.89 9.72 1.19
CA TYR A 196 7.14 9.02 0.85
C TYR A 196 7.11 8.48 -0.57
N ASP A 197 8.10 8.87 -1.37
CA ASP A 197 8.28 8.50 -2.78
C ASP A 197 9.71 7.98 -3.06
N GLY A 198 10.35 7.45 -2.02
CA GLY A 198 11.81 7.24 -1.97
C GLY A 198 12.53 8.33 -1.17
N GLN A 199 11.86 9.46 -0.92
CA GLN A 199 12.32 10.48 0.02
C GLN A 199 11.15 11.00 0.84
N TRP A 200 11.36 11.19 2.15
CA TRP A 200 10.34 11.81 3.00
C TRP A 200 10.05 13.26 2.60
N ALA A 201 8.77 13.60 2.51
CA ALA A 201 8.27 14.95 2.36
C ALA A 201 7.27 15.24 3.48
N VAL A 202 7.51 16.29 4.26
CA VAL A 202 6.51 16.81 5.20
C VAL A 202 5.51 17.64 4.41
N VAL A 203 4.24 17.27 4.47
CA VAL A 203 3.12 17.92 3.77
C VAL A 203 2.43 18.92 4.70
N ASP A 204 2.15 18.50 5.93
CA ASP A 204 1.61 19.36 6.99
C ASP A 204 2.47 19.21 8.25
N ALA A 205 3.34 20.19 8.47
CA ALA A 205 4.27 20.19 9.60
C ALA A 205 3.58 20.31 10.95
N ALA A 206 2.46 21.05 11.04
CA ALA A 206 1.74 21.22 12.29
C ALA A 206 1.04 19.92 12.71
N ALA A 207 0.40 19.25 11.75
CA ALA A 207 -0.20 17.94 11.97
C ALA A 207 0.85 16.88 12.31
N PHE A 208 1.98 16.86 11.59
CA PHE A 208 3.08 15.93 11.84
C PHE A 208 3.63 16.07 13.27
N VAL A 209 3.96 17.29 13.69
CA VAL A 209 4.45 17.56 15.06
C VAL A 209 3.39 17.23 16.10
N GLY A 210 2.12 17.57 15.83
CA GLY A 210 1.00 17.25 16.71
C GLY A 210 0.84 15.75 16.92
N GLN A 211 0.99 14.95 15.87
CA GLN A 211 0.94 13.50 15.95
C GLN A 211 2.15 12.91 16.67
N ALA A 212 3.36 13.40 16.39
CA ALA A 212 4.56 12.97 17.10
C ALA A 212 4.47 13.24 18.60
N ARG A 213 3.91 14.38 19.00
CA ARG A 213 3.66 14.71 20.40
C ARG A 213 2.65 13.78 21.05
N ARG A 214 1.53 13.49 20.39
CA ARG A 214 0.54 12.51 20.90
C ARG A 214 1.18 11.14 21.12
N ALA A 215 1.93 10.64 20.12
CA ALA A 215 2.62 9.36 20.25
C ALA A 215 3.61 9.34 21.42
N PHE A 216 4.28 10.45 21.71
CA PHE A 216 5.15 10.58 22.87
C PHE A 216 4.35 10.58 24.18
N ASP A 217 3.29 11.38 24.27
CA ASP A 217 2.42 11.49 25.44
C ASP A 217 1.75 10.15 25.79
N ASP A 218 1.42 9.34 24.77
CA ASP A 218 0.81 8.01 24.89
C ASP A 218 1.83 6.88 25.14
N GLY A 219 3.13 7.19 25.18
CA GLY A 219 4.20 6.20 25.38
C GLY A 219 4.50 5.32 24.16
N HIS A 220 3.95 5.65 22.99
CA HIS A 220 4.13 4.95 21.72
C HIS A 220 5.32 5.47 20.90
N VAL A 221 6.47 5.69 21.54
CA VAL A 221 7.67 6.30 20.92
C VAL A 221 8.17 5.50 19.70
N ALA A 222 7.93 4.19 19.67
CA ALA A 222 8.27 3.34 18.52
C ALA A 222 7.53 3.73 17.23
N ALA A 223 6.29 4.23 17.33
CA ALA A 223 5.48 4.68 16.21
C ALA A 223 5.99 5.98 15.58
N VAL A 224 6.96 6.67 16.19
CA VAL A 224 7.67 7.79 15.55
C VAL A 224 8.84 7.28 14.71
N GLY A 225 9.45 6.16 15.11
CA GLY A 225 10.61 5.58 14.46
C GLY A 225 10.33 4.95 13.09
N GLN A 226 9.07 4.67 12.75
CA GLN A 226 8.69 4.18 11.42
C GLN A 226 8.84 5.26 10.31
N TYR A 227 8.85 6.53 10.70
CA TYR A 227 9.04 7.69 9.82
C TYR A 227 10.50 8.12 9.68
N LEU A 228 11.43 7.47 10.40
CA LEU A 228 12.87 7.77 10.44
C LEU A 228 13.68 6.64 9.81
#